data_AF-A0A9P0JV14-F1
#
_entry.id   AF-A0A9P0JV14-F1
#
_cell.length_a   1.000
_cell.length_b   1.000
_cell.length_c   1.000
_cell.angle_alpha   90.00
_cell.angle_beta   90.00
_cell.angle_gamma   90.00
#
_symmetry.space_group_name_H-M   'P 1'
#
loop_
_entity.id
_entity.type
_entity.pdbx_description
1 polymer ?
#
loop_
_entity_poly.entity_id
_entity_poly.type
_entity_poly.pdbx_seq_one_letter_code
_entity_poly.pdbx_strand_id
1 'polypeptide(L)'
;MAIRKHFNYPFIQIFRYKWGGKGSSKNPCTQIYAGTGPFSEPETAAIQRFIQGTKVPWKAYVSFHSYGQYILYPWGYENAVPTDHRDLEAVGRRAAAAITAAGGPRYTVGPAGSTLYPAAGGSDDWAKGVAGFKYSYTIELRDTGRFGFVLPASYIQPTAEEALAALRVIVEAAQKA
;
A
#
# COMPACT_ATOMS: atom_id res chain seq x y z
N MET A 1 10.98 -17.79 33.62
CA MET A 1 9.84 -17.86 32.70
C MET A 1 9.68 -16.50 32.04
N ALA A 2 10.39 -16.29 30.93
CA ALA A 2 10.45 -14.99 30.25
C ALA A 2 9.28 -14.89 29.27
N ILE A 3 8.34 -14.01 29.56
CA ILE A 3 7.27 -13.61 28.65
C ILE A 3 7.95 -12.89 27.47
N ARG A 4 8.05 -13.56 26.31
CA ARG A 4 8.57 -12.94 25.08
C ARG A 4 7.60 -11.84 24.65
N LYS A 5 8.02 -10.58 24.81
CA LYS A 5 7.36 -9.40 24.24
C LYS A 5 7.47 -9.45 22.70
N HIS A 6 6.54 -10.11 22.03
CA HIS A 6 6.28 -9.92 20.60
C HIS A 6 5.18 -8.87 20.49
N PHE A 7 5.54 -7.60 20.32
CA PHE A 7 4.58 -6.55 20.02
C PHE A 7 5.05 -5.79 18.79
N ASN A 8 4.22 -5.82 17.74
CA ASN A 8 4.23 -5.03 16.51
C ASN A 8 5.47 -5.13 15.61
N TYR A 9 5.42 -6.08 14.68
CA TYR A 9 6.23 -6.04 13.46
C TYR A 9 5.55 -5.14 12.41
N PRO A 10 6.31 -4.36 11.62
CA PRO A 10 5.74 -3.56 10.55
C PRO A 10 5.21 -4.49 9.44
N PHE A 11 3.88 -4.58 9.33
CA PHE A 11 3.18 -5.39 8.33
C PHE A 11 3.56 -5.10 6.87
N ILE A 12 4.19 -3.96 6.61
CA ILE A 12 4.42 -3.40 5.27
C ILE A 12 5.63 -3.99 4.54
N GLN A 13 6.66 -4.50 5.24
CA GLN A 13 7.96 -4.80 4.60
C GLN A 13 8.33 -6.30 4.57
N ILE A 14 7.34 -7.15 4.81
CA ILE A 14 7.51 -8.60 5.02
C ILE A 14 6.98 -9.42 3.83
N PHE A 15 6.52 -8.79 2.75
CA PHE A 15 6.09 -9.47 1.54
C PHE A 15 7.29 -9.88 0.67
N ARG A 16 7.15 -11.01 -0.06
CA ARG A 16 8.21 -11.61 -0.89
C ARG A 16 8.44 -10.86 -2.21
N TYR A 17 8.80 -9.59 -2.15
CA TYR A 17 9.33 -8.85 -3.30
C TYR A 17 10.48 -7.95 -2.87
N LYS A 18 11.69 -8.31 -3.32
CA LYS A 18 12.96 -7.64 -2.94
C LYS A 18 13.19 -7.55 -1.41
N TRP A 19 12.61 -8.50 -0.66
CA TRP A 19 12.66 -8.60 0.80
C TRP A 19 14.06 -8.40 1.39
N GLY A 20 14.14 -7.67 2.51
CA GLY A 20 15.41 -7.34 3.18
C GLY A 20 16.25 -6.30 2.42
N GLY A 21 15.68 -5.64 1.40
CA GLY A 21 16.30 -4.58 0.62
C GLY A 21 16.26 -3.20 1.28
N LYS A 22 16.36 -2.15 0.47
CA LYS A 22 16.36 -0.75 0.93
C LYS A 22 15.11 -0.43 1.77
N GLY A 23 15.26 0.41 2.79
CA GLY A 23 14.17 0.82 3.67
C GLY A 23 13.77 -0.19 4.76
N SER A 24 14.46 -1.33 4.85
CA SER A 24 14.22 -2.40 5.82
C SER A 24 15.42 -2.67 6.75
N SER A 25 15.19 -3.38 7.85
CA SER A 25 16.19 -3.69 8.87
C SER A 25 16.16 -5.17 9.26
N LYS A 26 17.34 -5.71 9.63
CA LYS A 26 17.48 -7.05 10.22
C LYS A 26 17.47 -7.04 11.75
N ASN A 27 17.45 -5.85 12.37
CA ASN A 27 17.41 -5.71 13.82
C ASN A 27 15.95 -5.80 14.31
N PRO A 28 15.58 -6.80 15.12
CA PRO A 28 14.21 -7.00 15.61
C PRO A 28 13.70 -5.87 16.50
N CYS A 29 14.57 -5.01 17.03
CA CYS A 29 14.18 -3.87 17.85
C CYS A 29 13.80 -2.62 17.03
N THR A 30 13.87 -2.69 15.69
CA THR A 30 13.58 -1.55 14.82
C THR A 30 12.15 -1.59 14.28
N GLN A 31 11.56 -0.42 14.09
CA GLN A 31 10.21 -0.27 13.53
C GLN A 31 10.09 -0.67 12.05
N ILE A 32 11.21 -0.99 11.39
CA ILE A 32 11.30 -1.43 9.99
C ILE A 32 11.92 -2.83 9.89
N TYR A 33 11.80 -3.64 10.95
CA TYR A 33 12.30 -5.02 10.95
C TYR A 33 11.58 -5.86 9.90
N ALA A 34 12.36 -6.51 9.02
CA ALA A 34 11.86 -7.28 7.89
C ALA A 34 11.41 -8.71 8.25
N GLY A 35 11.39 -9.10 9.53
CA GLY A 35 11.10 -10.48 9.92
C GLY A 35 12.28 -11.43 9.74
N THR A 36 12.05 -12.72 10.01
CA THR A 36 13.08 -13.78 9.87
C THR A 36 13.17 -14.34 8.46
N GLY A 37 12.18 -14.03 7.61
CA GLY A 37 12.12 -14.41 6.21
C GLY A 37 10.87 -13.79 5.54
N PRO A 38 10.74 -13.91 4.21
CA PRO A 38 9.53 -13.47 3.53
C PRO A 38 8.31 -14.24 4.04
N PHE A 39 7.21 -13.54 4.32
CA PHE A 39 6.00 -14.11 4.92
C PHE A 39 6.24 -14.83 6.25
N SER A 40 7.21 -14.39 7.07
CA SER A 40 7.43 -14.94 8.42
C SER A 40 6.24 -14.71 9.35
N GLU A 41 5.49 -13.64 9.13
CA GLU A 41 4.34 -13.29 9.97
C GLU A 41 3.08 -14.05 9.53
N PRO A 42 2.31 -14.63 10.47
CA PRO A 42 1.15 -15.45 10.15
C PRO A 42 0.09 -14.71 9.33
N GLU A 43 -0.06 -13.40 9.52
CA GLU A 43 -1.03 -12.56 8.81
C GLU A 43 -0.67 -12.40 7.34
N THR A 44 0.60 -12.12 7.03
CA THR A 44 1.03 -11.96 5.62
C THR A 44 1.08 -13.29 4.89
N ALA A 45 1.45 -14.37 5.60
CA ALA A 45 1.31 -15.72 5.09
C ALA A 45 -0.17 -16.08 4.79
N ALA A 46 -1.12 -15.63 5.61
CA ALA A 46 -2.55 -15.84 5.36
C ALA A 46 -3.03 -15.11 4.10
N ILE A 47 -2.63 -13.84 3.89
CA ILE A 47 -2.94 -13.08 2.68
C ILE A 47 -2.38 -13.79 1.43
N GLN A 48 -1.11 -14.20 1.49
CA GLN A 48 -0.47 -14.93 0.40
C GLN A 48 -1.24 -16.22 0.06
N ARG A 49 -1.55 -17.03 1.08
CA ARG A 49 -2.30 -18.29 0.91
C ARG A 49 -3.70 -18.05 0.34
N PHE A 50 -4.40 -17.02 0.79
CA PHE A 50 -5.72 -16.68 0.28
C PHE A 50 -5.67 -16.30 -1.20
N ILE A 51 -4.79 -15.36 -1.57
CA ILE A 51 -4.69 -14.90 -2.95
C ILE A 51 -4.25 -16.03 -3.89
N GLN A 52 -3.15 -16.72 -3.55
CA GLN A 52 -2.57 -17.76 -4.41
C GLN A 52 -3.33 -19.08 -4.36
N GLY A 53 -4.12 -19.33 -3.30
CA GLY A 53 -4.95 -20.53 -3.16
C GLY A 53 -6.28 -20.46 -3.91
N THR A 54 -6.63 -19.30 -4.47
CA THR A 54 -7.86 -19.11 -5.24
C THR A 54 -7.59 -19.12 -6.74
N LYS A 55 -8.58 -19.52 -7.54
CA LYS A 55 -8.56 -19.40 -9.01
C LYS A 55 -9.15 -18.07 -9.50
N VAL A 56 -9.37 -17.12 -8.59
CA VAL A 56 -9.98 -15.83 -8.92
C VAL A 56 -8.99 -15.03 -9.76
N PRO A 57 -9.42 -14.49 -10.93
CA PRO A 57 -8.58 -13.62 -11.73
C PRO A 57 -8.54 -12.23 -11.10
N TRP A 58 -7.75 -12.09 -10.04
CA TRP A 58 -7.64 -10.83 -9.31
C TRP A 58 -7.09 -9.71 -10.21
N LYS A 59 -7.78 -8.56 -10.25
CA LYS A 59 -7.42 -7.44 -11.14
C LYS A 59 -6.86 -6.23 -10.42
N ALA A 60 -7.31 -5.98 -9.19
CA ALA A 60 -6.90 -4.83 -8.39
C ALA A 60 -6.54 -5.21 -6.94
N TYR A 61 -5.46 -4.63 -6.44
CA TYR A 61 -4.99 -4.73 -5.06
C TYR A 61 -4.87 -3.30 -4.51
N VAL A 62 -5.48 -3.03 -3.37
CA VAL A 62 -5.41 -1.73 -2.70
C VAL A 62 -5.07 -1.94 -1.24
N SER A 63 -3.94 -1.39 -0.80
CA SER A 63 -3.55 -1.31 0.60
C SER A 63 -3.83 0.08 1.13
N PHE A 64 -4.53 0.18 2.26
CA PHE A 64 -4.83 1.46 2.90
C PHE A 64 -3.88 1.69 4.07
N HIS A 65 -3.33 2.90 4.13
CA HIS A 65 -2.44 3.39 5.16
C HIS A 65 -2.84 4.81 5.58
N SER A 66 -2.15 5.34 6.57
CA SER A 66 -2.17 6.74 6.95
C SER A 66 -0.78 7.07 7.47
N TYR A 67 -0.25 8.28 7.31
CA TYR A 67 -0.86 9.49 6.77
C TYR A 67 0.02 10.07 5.67
N GLY A 68 -0.54 10.98 4.86
CA GLY A 68 0.25 11.77 3.91
C GLY A 68 -0.52 12.27 2.70
N GLN A 69 -1.73 11.76 2.47
CA GLN A 69 -2.54 12.06 1.29
C GLN A 69 -1.83 11.71 -0.03
N TYR A 70 -1.41 10.45 -0.13
CA TYR A 70 -0.77 9.90 -1.31
C TYR A 70 -1.60 8.78 -1.94
N ILE A 71 -1.58 8.69 -3.27
CA ILE A 71 -1.97 7.49 -4.02
C ILE A 71 -0.72 6.98 -4.72
N LEU A 72 -0.12 5.97 -4.13
CA LEU A 72 1.13 5.38 -4.58
C LEU A 72 0.86 4.15 -5.42
N TYR A 73 1.67 3.94 -6.44
CA TYR A 73 1.72 2.70 -7.20
C TYR A 73 3.16 2.16 -7.23
N PRO A 74 3.37 0.87 -7.55
CA PRO A 74 4.71 0.31 -7.66
C PRO A 74 5.64 1.08 -8.62
N TRP A 75 6.96 1.03 -8.48
CA TRP A 75 7.67 0.25 -7.48
C TRP A 75 7.96 1.05 -6.21
N GLY A 76 7.90 0.39 -5.06
CA GLY A 76 8.31 0.90 -3.77
C GLY A 76 9.78 0.59 -3.45
N TYR A 77 10.29 -0.58 -3.85
CA TYR A 77 11.62 -1.04 -3.44
C TYR A 77 12.81 -0.20 -3.96
N GLU A 78 12.61 0.59 -5.02
CA GLU A 78 13.61 1.50 -5.60
C GLU A 78 12.96 2.65 -6.38
N ASN A 79 13.78 3.59 -6.88
CA ASN A 79 13.32 4.67 -7.76
C ASN A 79 13.12 4.17 -9.20
N ALA A 80 12.19 3.23 -9.38
CA ALA A 80 11.83 2.64 -10.66
C ALA A 80 10.31 2.63 -10.84
N VAL A 81 9.88 2.42 -12.08
CA VAL A 81 8.48 2.33 -12.45
C VAL A 81 8.21 1.04 -13.24
N PRO A 82 7.01 0.45 -13.13
CA PRO A 82 6.60 -0.68 -13.94
C PRO A 82 6.37 -0.26 -15.39
N THR A 83 6.37 -1.23 -16.31
CA THR A 83 6.20 -0.98 -17.75
C THR A 83 4.86 -0.32 -18.08
N ASP A 84 3.81 -0.62 -17.30
CA ASP A 84 2.46 -0.08 -17.43
C ASP A 84 2.20 1.17 -16.55
N HIS A 85 3.25 1.82 -16.01
CA HIS A 85 3.09 2.94 -15.07
C HIS A 85 2.23 4.09 -15.59
N ARG A 86 2.19 4.35 -16.90
CA ARG A 86 1.35 5.41 -17.48
C ARG A 86 -0.14 5.16 -17.23
N ASP A 87 -0.58 3.90 -17.31
CA ASP A 87 -1.96 3.50 -17.02
C ASP A 87 -2.25 3.62 -15.52
N LEU A 88 -1.31 3.17 -14.67
CA LEU A 88 -1.41 3.31 -13.22
C LEU A 88 -1.50 4.78 -12.78
N GLU A 89 -0.64 5.62 -13.34
CA GLU A 89 -0.62 7.05 -13.05
C GLU A 89 -1.93 7.72 -13.51
N ALA A 90 -2.42 7.39 -14.70
CA ALA A 90 -3.68 7.92 -15.21
C ALA A 90 -4.88 7.54 -14.32
N VAL A 91 -4.97 6.28 -13.90
CA VAL A 91 -6.02 5.81 -12.97
C VAL A 91 -5.87 6.46 -11.59
N GLY A 92 -4.66 6.53 -11.05
CA GLY A 92 -4.37 7.18 -9.77
C GLY A 92 -4.74 8.66 -9.78
N ARG A 93 -4.45 9.40 -10.86
CA ARG A 93 -4.85 10.81 -11.02
C ARG A 93 -6.37 10.98 -11.10
N ARG A 94 -7.08 10.05 -11.76
CA ARG A 94 -8.56 10.05 -11.73
C ARG A 94 -9.10 9.76 -10.32
N ALA A 95 -8.47 8.86 -9.57
CA ALA A 95 -8.85 8.57 -8.19
C ALA A 95 -8.62 9.78 -7.26
N ALA A 96 -7.49 10.49 -7.41
CA ALA A 96 -7.21 11.73 -6.68
C ALA A 96 -8.22 12.84 -7.04
N ALA A 97 -8.59 12.97 -8.31
CA ALA A 97 -9.64 13.90 -8.74
C ALA A 97 -11.01 13.54 -8.13
N ALA A 98 -11.35 12.25 -8.03
CA ALA A 98 -12.58 11.79 -7.41
C ALA A 98 -12.63 12.10 -5.91
N ILE A 99 -11.51 11.99 -5.19
CA ILE A 99 -11.41 12.44 -3.79
C ILE A 99 -11.74 13.93 -3.68
N THR A 100 -11.11 14.77 -4.52
CA THR A 100 -11.37 16.22 -4.50
C THR A 100 -12.83 16.53 -4.85
N ALA A 101 -13.42 15.82 -5.82
CA ALA A 101 -14.82 15.99 -6.19
C ALA A 101 -15.80 15.57 -5.07
N ALA A 102 -15.40 14.63 -4.21
CA ALA A 102 -16.15 14.24 -3.02
C ALA A 102 -16.00 15.22 -1.83
N GLY A 103 -15.30 16.35 -2.01
CA GLY A 103 -15.04 17.33 -0.96
C GLY A 103 -13.77 17.06 -0.14
N GLY A 104 -12.97 16.07 -0.57
CA GLY A 104 -11.69 15.74 0.04
C GLY A 104 -10.53 16.66 -0.34
N PRO A 105 -9.36 16.46 0.28
CA PRO A 105 -8.18 17.26 -0.01
C PRO A 105 -7.50 16.77 -1.30
N ARG A 106 -6.45 17.47 -1.72
CA ARG A 106 -5.63 17.04 -2.85
C ARG A 106 -4.69 15.93 -2.42
N TYR A 107 -4.64 14.87 -3.23
CA TYR A 107 -3.71 13.75 -3.05
C TYR A 107 -2.60 13.81 -4.09
N THR A 108 -1.37 13.52 -3.67
CA THR A 108 -0.21 13.38 -4.58
C THR A 108 -0.20 11.96 -5.14
N VAL A 109 0.03 11.83 -6.45
CA VAL A 109 0.04 10.53 -7.14
C VAL A 109 1.41 10.28 -7.73
N GLY A 110 1.95 9.08 -7.53
CA GLY A 110 3.23 8.71 -8.14
C GLY A 110 3.77 7.34 -7.72
N PRO A 111 4.94 6.94 -8.24
CA PRO A 111 5.58 5.68 -7.87
C PRO A 111 6.06 5.77 -6.42
N ALA A 112 5.79 4.74 -5.61
CA ALA A 112 6.06 4.73 -4.17
C ALA A 112 7.51 5.10 -3.83
N GLY A 113 8.49 4.48 -4.49
CA GLY A 113 9.91 4.70 -4.19
C GLY A 113 10.38 6.13 -4.47
N SER A 114 9.92 6.73 -5.57
CA SER A 114 10.30 8.09 -5.97
C SER A 114 9.45 9.20 -5.34
N THR A 115 8.22 8.89 -4.92
CA THR A 115 7.28 9.88 -4.38
C THR A 115 7.42 10.02 -2.86
N LEU A 116 7.73 8.90 -2.19
CA LEU A 116 7.87 8.86 -0.73
C LEU A 116 9.32 8.55 -0.36
N TYR A 117 9.70 7.28 -0.42
CA TYR A 117 11.08 6.81 -0.28
C TYR A 117 11.16 5.34 -0.68
N PRO A 118 12.35 4.83 -1.08
CA PRO A 118 12.53 3.41 -1.36
C PRO A 118 12.29 2.53 -0.12
N ALA A 119 11.31 1.62 -0.23
CA ALA A 119 10.93 0.65 0.80
C ALA A 119 10.67 -0.71 0.16
N ALA A 120 11.53 -1.68 0.45
CA ALA A 120 11.42 -3.04 -0.07
C ALA A 120 10.49 -3.91 0.79
N GLY A 121 9.92 -4.95 0.17
CA GLY A 121 9.00 -5.87 0.84
C GLY A 121 7.56 -5.38 0.95
N GLY A 122 7.21 -4.32 0.21
CA GLY A 122 5.85 -3.77 0.08
C GLY A 122 4.83 -4.79 -0.43
N SER A 123 3.61 -4.73 0.10
CA SER A 123 2.52 -5.59 -0.32
C SER A 123 2.02 -5.30 -1.73
N ASP A 124 2.01 -4.02 -2.11
CA ASP A 124 1.67 -3.51 -3.44
C ASP A 124 2.67 -3.96 -4.51
N ASP A 125 3.96 -3.91 -4.20
CA ASP A 125 5.05 -4.44 -5.01
C ASP A 125 4.92 -5.96 -5.21
N TRP A 126 4.67 -6.72 -4.14
CA TRP A 126 4.41 -8.16 -4.26
C TRP A 126 3.14 -8.47 -5.07
N ALA A 127 2.06 -7.72 -4.85
CA ALA A 127 0.81 -7.92 -5.57
C ALA A 127 1.02 -7.74 -7.08
N LYS A 128 1.73 -6.70 -7.49
CA LYS A 128 2.02 -6.46 -8.92
C LYS A 128 3.06 -7.42 -9.49
N GLY A 129 4.20 -7.56 -8.80
CA GLY A 129 5.37 -8.27 -9.33
C GLY A 129 5.32 -9.79 -9.21
N VAL A 130 4.51 -10.33 -8.30
CA VAL A 130 4.42 -11.78 -8.05
C VAL A 130 3.01 -12.30 -8.19
N ALA A 131 2.02 -11.64 -7.57
CA ALA A 131 0.65 -12.13 -7.60
C ALA A 131 -0.14 -11.74 -8.87
N GLY A 132 0.46 -10.95 -9.77
CA GLY A 132 -0.08 -10.67 -11.10
C GLY A 132 -1.19 -9.62 -11.15
N PHE A 133 -1.38 -8.83 -10.10
CA PHE A 133 -2.37 -7.75 -10.10
C PHE A 133 -1.94 -6.63 -11.04
N LYS A 134 -2.80 -6.30 -12.02
CA LYS A 134 -2.54 -5.16 -12.92
C LYS A 134 -2.55 -3.84 -12.14
N TYR A 135 -3.64 -3.56 -11.44
CA TYR A 135 -3.83 -2.32 -10.69
C TYR A 135 -3.45 -2.55 -9.22
N SER A 136 -2.27 -2.10 -8.81
CA SER A 136 -1.80 -2.22 -7.42
C SER A 136 -1.54 -0.83 -6.87
N TYR A 137 -2.15 -0.49 -5.74
CA TYR A 137 -2.03 0.83 -5.12
C TYR A 137 -1.88 0.75 -3.60
N THR A 138 -1.13 1.71 -3.07
CA THR A 138 -1.10 2.07 -1.65
C THR A 138 -1.72 3.45 -1.51
N ILE A 139 -2.74 3.60 -0.66
CA ILE A 139 -3.37 4.89 -0.39
C ILE A 139 -3.02 5.33 1.02
N GLU A 140 -2.23 6.39 1.14
CA GLU A 140 -1.95 7.08 2.40
C GLU A 140 -3.03 8.11 2.65
N LEU A 141 -3.93 7.83 3.59
CA LEU A 141 -5.10 8.66 3.90
C LEU A 141 -4.70 9.96 4.61
N ARG A 142 -5.72 10.70 5.07
CA ARG A 142 -5.55 11.93 5.84
C ARG A 142 -4.72 11.69 7.11
N ASP A 143 -4.05 12.73 7.63
CA ASP A 143 -3.86 14.06 7.07
C ASP A 143 -2.43 14.21 6.48
N THR A 144 -1.86 15.41 6.50
CA THR A 144 -0.46 15.64 6.08
C THR A 144 0.48 15.86 7.26
N GLY A 145 0.11 15.44 8.46
CA GLY A 145 0.95 15.47 9.67
C GLY A 145 0.54 16.45 10.76
N ARG A 146 -0.60 17.16 10.63
CA ARG A 146 -1.11 18.00 11.73
C ARG A 146 -1.57 17.15 12.91
N PHE A 147 -2.29 16.08 12.61
CA PHE A 147 -2.72 15.05 13.56
C PHE A 147 -2.01 13.73 13.30
N GLY A 148 -1.62 13.44 12.06
CA GLY A 148 -0.97 12.19 11.68
C GLY A 148 -1.82 10.98 12.07
N PHE A 149 -1.23 10.05 12.82
CA PHE A 149 -1.90 8.82 13.24
C PHE A 149 -3.02 9.02 14.29
N VAL A 150 -3.10 10.19 14.94
CA VAL A 150 -4.13 10.52 15.95
C VAL A 150 -5.14 11.51 15.38
N LEU A 151 -5.61 11.22 14.17
CA LEU A 151 -6.63 12.00 13.48
C LEU A 151 -7.96 12.00 14.28
N PRO A 152 -8.60 13.18 14.49
CA PRO A 152 -9.84 13.24 15.25
C PRO A 152 -10.95 12.38 14.64
N ALA A 153 -11.76 11.73 15.50
CA ALA A 153 -12.82 10.83 15.07
C ALA A 153 -13.85 11.48 14.11
N SER A 154 -14.02 12.80 14.18
CA SER A 154 -14.85 13.56 13.26
C SER A 154 -14.39 13.50 11.79
N TYR A 155 -13.14 13.11 11.53
CA TYR A 155 -12.62 12.90 10.18
C TYR A 155 -12.81 11.47 9.66
N ILE A 156 -13.28 10.51 10.47
CA ILE A 156 -13.46 9.11 10.03
C ILE A 156 -14.40 9.04 8.85
N GLN A 157 -15.60 9.62 8.98
CA GLN A 157 -16.62 9.56 7.93
C GLN A 157 -16.17 10.31 6.65
N PRO A 158 -15.69 11.57 6.71
CA PRO A 158 -15.14 12.24 5.53
C PRO A 158 -14.03 11.45 4.83
N THR A 159 -13.08 10.91 5.61
CA THR A 159 -11.96 10.13 5.04
C THR A 159 -12.45 8.85 4.37
N ALA A 160 -13.46 8.18 4.93
CA ALA A 160 -14.04 6.97 4.34
C ALA A 160 -14.80 7.26 3.04
N GLU A 161 -15.56 8.36 2.97
CA GLU A 161 -16.30 8.79 1.77
C GLU A 161 -15.33 9.12 0.62
N GLU A 162 -14.24 9.82 0.93
CA GLU A 162 -13.14 10.13 0.01
C GLU A 162 -12.44 8.87 -0.50
N ALA A 163 -12.06 7.96 0.41
CA ALA A 163 -11.42 6.70 0.07
C ALA A 163 -12.32 5.83 -0.82
N LEU A 164 -13.62 5.81 -0.54
CA LEU A 164 -14.61 5.10 -1.37
C LEU A 164 -14.70 5.71 -2.78
N ALA A 165 -14.64 7.04 -2.91
CA ALA A 165 -14.62 7.71 -4.22
C ALA A 165 -13.39 7.30 -5.05
N ALA A 166 -12.19 7.26 -4.45
CA ALA A 166 -10.99 6.75 -5.10
C ALA A 166 -11.11 5.27 -5.48
N LEU A 167 -11.62 4.43 -4.57
CA LEU A 167 -11.75 3.00 -4.79
C LEU A 167 -12.67 2.67 -5.96
N ARG A 168 -13.79 3.41 -6.11
CA ARG A 168 -14.70 3.24 -7.26
C ARG A 168 -13.98 3.42 -8.59
N VAL A 169 -13.13 4.45 -8.71
CA VAL A 169 -12.34 4.69 -9.93
C VAL A 169 -11.41 3.53 -10.25
N ILE A 170 -10.74 2.98 -9.24
CA ILE A 170 -9.82 1.84 -9.41
C ILE A 170 -10.60 0.59 -9.83
N VAL A 171 -11.75 0.32 -9.21
CA VAL A 171 -12.61 -0.82 -9.54
C VAL A 171 -13.14 -0.71 -10.97
N GLU A 172 -13.60 0.46 -11.39
CA GLU A 172 -14.05 0.70 -12.78
C GLU A 172 -12.92 0.48 -13.80
N ALA A 173 -11.69 0.89 -13.48
CA ALA A 173 -10.52 0.63 -14.32
C ALA A 173 -10.20 -0.87 -14.40
N ALA A 174 -10.33 -1.59 -13.28
CA ALA A 174 -10.12 -3.03 -13.19
C ALA A 174 -11.16 -3.81 -13.99
N GLN A 175 -12.43 -3.40 -13.98
CA GLN A 175 -13.49 -4.07 -14.73
C GLN A 175 -13.27 -4.02 -16.25
N LYS A 176 -12.67 -2.94 -16.76
CA LYS A 176 -12.42 -2.72 -18.18
C LYS A 176 -11.12 -3.34 -18.71
N ALA A 177 -10.27 -3.87 -17.83
CA ALA A 177 -8.99 -4.48 -18.17
C ALA A 177 -9.08 -5.99 -18.43
#